data_AF-A0A9E0X355-F1
#
_entry.id   AF-A0A9E0X355-F1
#
_cell.length_a   1.000
_cell.length_b   1.000
_cell.length_c   1.000
_cell.angle_alpha   90.00
_cell.angle_beta   90.00
_cell.angle_gamma   90.00
#
_symmetry.space_group_name_H-M   'P 1'
#
loop_
_entity.id
_entity.type
_entity.pdbx_description
1 polymer ?
#
loop_
_entity_poly.entity_id
_entity_poly.type
_entity_poly.pdbx_seq_one_letter_code
_entity_poly.pdbx_strand_id
1 'polypeptide(L)'
;MRLIELLPNFISELQIVCEQLGRQDLTKQLATVELDSNSYDADTRVVHLRLRPGRPIASLGDQPARTEPAPANEDVLLRHRYGVRVHTDNVGYLRQMTVAEGVEIAEALGRYSPLRR
;
A
#
# COMPACT_ATOMS: atom_id res chain seq x y z
N MET A 1 6.54 -1.51 10.74
CA MET A 1 6.83 -2.78 10.03
C MET A 1 6.50 -2.57 8.57
N ARG A 2 7.28 -3.12 7.64
CA ARG A 2 7.03 -2.83 6.22
C ARG A 2 5.79 -3.55 5.75
N LEU A 3 5.02 -2.89 4.89
CA LEU A 3 3.79 -3.49 4.37
C LEU A 3 4.08 -4.76 3.56
N ILE A 4 5.21 -4.78 2.84
CA ILE A 4 5.68 -5.95 2.08
C ILE A 4 6.05 -7.15 2.97
N GLU A 5 6.49 -6.92 4.22
CA GLU A 5 6.79 -8.00 5.16
C GLU A 5 5.51 -8.61 5.73
N LEU A 6 4.47 -7.79 5.89
CA LEU A 6 3.17 -8.20 6.42
C LEU A 6 2.30 -8.89 5.36
N LEU A 7 2.35 -8.41 4.13
CA LEU A 7 1.47 -8.81 3.03
C LEU A 7 2.25 -9.03 1.73
N PRO A 8 3.25 -9.94 1.71
CA PRO A 8 4.20 -10.06 0.61
C PRO A 8 3.52 -10.32 -0.75
N ASN A 9 2.61 -11.30 -0.80
CA ASN A 9 1.93 -11.66 -2.05
C ASN A 9 1.05 -10.52 -2.58
N PHE A 10 0.28 -9.88 -1.70
CA PHE A 10 -0.59 -8.76 -2.06
C PHE A 10 0.21 -7.57 -2.59
N ILE A 11 1.35 -7.24 -1.96
CA ILE A 11 2.19 -6.13 -2.41
C ILE A 11 2.87 -6.45 -3.74
N SER A 12 3.33 -7.68 -3.96
CA SER A 12 3.87 -8.08 -5.27
C SER A 12 2.82 -8.00 -6.38
N GLU A 13 1.58 -8.43 -6.14
CA GLU A 13 0.48 -8.28 -7.10
C GLU A 13 0.20 -6.80 -7.41
N LEU A 14 0.18 -5.93 -6.39
CA LEU A 14 -0.04 -4.50 -6.59
C LEU A 14 1.09 -3.82 -7.36
N GLN A 15 2.34 -4.21 -7.13
CA GLN A 15 3.49 -3.69 -7.88
C GLN A 15 3.34 -3.97 -9.38
N ILE A 16 2.92 -5.18 -9.75
CA ILE A 16 2.66 -5.55 -11.14
C ILE A 16 1.53 -4.69 -11.73
N VAL A 17 0.44 -4.47 -10.99
CA VAL A 17 -0.66 -3.60 -11.46
C VAL A 17 -0.20 -2.15 -11.65
N CYS A 18 0.58 -1.61 -10.71
CA CYS A 18 1.14 -0.26 -10.85
C CYS A 18 2.07 -0.16 -12.07
N GLU A 19 2.91 -1.16 -12.32
CA GLU A 19 3.77 -1.21 -13.51
C GLU A 19 2.97 -1.22 -14.81
N GLN A 20 1.91 -2.03 -14.88
CA GLN A 20 1.01 -2.07 -16.05
C GLN A 20 0.30 -0.74 -16.31
N LEU A 21 0.06 0.05 -15.26
CA LEU A 21 -0.52 1.39 -15.35
C LEU A 21 0.52 2.49 -15.58
N GLY A 22 1.80 2.14 -15.75
CA GLY A 22 2.89 3.10 -15.90
C GLY A 22 3.24 3.87 -14.62
N ARG A 23 2.74 3.44 -13.45
CA ARG A 23 2.93 4.07 -12.14
C ARG A 23 4.16 3.54 -11.42
N GLN A 24 5.32 3.72 -12.05
CA GLN A 24 6.62 3.31 -11.48
C GLN A 24 6.96 4.05 -10.18
N ASP A 25 6.43 5.26 -10.02
CA ASP A 25 6.45 6.05 -8.78
C ASP A 25 5.83 5.25 -7.61
N LEU A 26 4.61 4.73 -7.80
CA LEU A 26 3.92 3.96 -6.77
C LEU A 26 4.58 2.61 -6.51
N THR A 27 5.04 1.91 -7.55
CA THR A 27 5.74 0.63 -7.42
C THR A 27 6.95 0.72 -6.48
N LYS A 28 7.76 1.79 -6.62
CA LYS A 28 8.94 2.02 -5.77
C LYS A 28 8.55 2.36 -4.34
N GLN A 29 7.50 3.16 -4.16
CA GLN A 29 7.00 3.49 -2.83
C GLN A 29 6.45 2.25 -2.10
N LEU A 30 5.67 1.41 -2.80
CA LEU A 30 5.12 0.16 -2.24
C LEU A 30 6.20 -0.77 -1.67
N ALA A 31 7.42 -0.73 -2.22
CA ALA A 31 8.55 -1.53 -1.74
C ALA A 31 9.09 -1.06 -0.38
N THR A 32 8.89 0.21 -0.02
CA THR A 32 9.48 0.81 1.18
C THR A 32 8.44 1.25 2.20
N VAL A 33 7.16 1.41 1.85
CA VAL A 33 6.13 1.87 2.79
C VAL A 33 6.00 0.97 4.02
N GLU A 34 5.80 1.63 5.15
CA GLU A 34 5.51 0.98 6.41
C GLU A 34 4.04 1.15 6.77
N LEU A 35 3.49 0.11 7.40
CA LEU A 35 2.16 0.17 7.98
C LEU A 35 2.22 0.94 9.30
N ASP A 36 1.51 2.06 9.37
CA ASP A 36 1.36 2.88 10.58
C ASP A 36 0.17 2.39 11.41
N SER A 37 -0.99 2.31 10.78
CA SER A 37 -2.20 1.75 11.38
C SER A 37 -3.09 1.11 10.33
N ASN A 38 -4.04 0.31 10.78
CA ASN A 38 -5.04 -0.30 9.93
C ASN A 38 -6.38 -0.42 10.67
N SER A 39 -7.47 -0.39 9.92
CA SER A 39 -8.81 -0.69 10.38
C SER A 39 -9.54 -1.57 9.36
N TYR A 40 -10.52 -2.31 9.83
CA TYR A 40 -11.38 -3.15 9.02
C TYR A 40 -12.84 -2.88 9.39
N ASP A 41 -13.65 -2.61 8.38
CA ASP A 41 -15.10 -2.52 8.50
C ASP A 41 -15.72 -3.83 8.01
N ALA A 42 -16.38 -4.55 8.91
CA ALA A 42 -16.97 -5.85 8.62
C ALA A 42 -18.26 -5.76 7.81
N ASP A 43 -18.99 -4.64 7.88
CA ASP A 43 -20.25 -4.44 7.18
C ASP A 43 -20.00 -4.16 5.70
N THR A 44 -18.96 -3.36 5.41
CA THR A 44 -18.56 -3.01 4.04
C THR A 44 -17.42 -3.88 3.49
N ARG A 45 -16.80 -4.72 4.33
CA ARG A 45 -15.61 -5.55 4.03
C ARG A 45 -14.37 -4.76 3.62
N VAL A 46 -14.35 -3.47 3.94
CA VAL A 46 -13.27 -2.57 3.55
C VAL A 46 -12.15 -2.60 4.57
N VAL A 47 -10.91 -2.74 4.10
CA VAL A 47 -9.71 -2.47 4.90
C VAL A 47 -9.15 -1.11 4.56
N HIS A 48 -8.90 -0.31 5.59
CA HIS A 48 -8.15 0.94 5.48
C HIS A 48 -6.76 0.75 6.08
N LEU A 49 -5.75 1.04 5.29
CA LEU A 49 -4.35 1.01 5.69
C LEU A 49 -3.82 2.44 5.69
N ARG A 50 -3.34 2.89 6.86
CA ARG A 50 -2.58 4.12 6.99
C ARG A 50 -1.10 3.80 6.85
N LEU A 51 -0.46 4.49 5.92
CA LEU A 51 0.89 4.19 5.49
C LEU A 51 1.78 5.40 5.77
N ARG A 52 3.03 5.10 6.08
CA ARG A 52 4.08 6.10 6.22
C ARG A 52 5.23 5.75 5.28
N PRO A 53 5.92 6.75 4.71
CA PRO A 53 7.15 6.50 3.96
C PRO A 53 8.12 5.74 4.85
N GLY A 54 8.57 4.56 4.41
CA GLY A 54 9.63 3.86 5.12
C GLY A 54 10.97 4.53 4.88
N ARG A 55 11.92 4.27 5.79
CA ARG A 55 13.29 4.73 5.59
C ARG A 55 13.89 4.01 4.39
N PRO A 56 14.53 4.72 3.44
CA PRO A 56 15.28 4.06 2.38
C PRO A 56 16.33 3.15 3.03
N ILE A 57 16.46 1.92 2.53
CA ILE A 57 17.49 0.99 2.98
C ILE A 57 18.82 1.62 2.59
N ALA A 58 19.55 2.12 3.59
CA ALA A 58 20.91 2.59 3.40
C ALA A 58 21.79 1.37 3.08
N SER A 59 21.87 1.00 1.82
CA SER A 59 22.86 0.07 1.31
C SER A 59 23.20 0.44 -0.12
N LEU A 60 24.45 0.87 -0.27
CA LEU A 60 25.22 1.08 -1.49
C LEU A 60 24.92 2.34 -2.32
N GLY A 61 25.74 3.37 -2.06
CA GLY A 61 26.26 4.24 -3.11
C GLY A 61 25.38 5.43 -3.49
N ASP A 62 26.05 6.56 -3.67
CA ASP A 62 25.54 7.81 -4.25
C ASP A 62 24.41 7.65 -5.26
N GLN A 63 23.22 8.11 -4.88
CA GLN A 63 22.41 9.07 -5.64
C GLN A 63 21.11 9.35 -4.88
N PRO A 64 20.71 10.63 -4.64
CA PRO A 64 19.31 10.93 -4.48
C PRO A 64 18.71 10.71 -5.87
N ALA A 65 18.27 9.49 -6.17
CA ALA A 65 17.39 9.27 -7.29
C ALA A 65 16.19 10.20 -7.05
N ARG A 66 16.15 11.32 -7.77
CA ARG A 66 14.95 12.12 -7.98
C ARG A 66 13.98 11.25 -8.78
N THR A 67 13.49 10.21 -8.14
CA THR A 67 12.22 9.61 -8.53
C THR A 67 11.19 10.67 -8.25
N GLU A 68 10.56 11.16 -9.30
CA GLU A 68 9.39 12.01 -9.13
C GLU A 68 8.43 11.27 -8.20
N PRO A 69 8.10 11.87 -7.04
CA PRO A 69 7.07 11.31 -6.20
C PRO A 69 5.76 11.32 -7.00
N ALA A 70 4.80 10.50 -6.57
CA ALA A 70 3.51 10.48 -7.23
C ALA A 70 2.92 11.90 -7.28
N PRO A 71 2.02 12.22 -8.23
CA PRO A 71 1.26 13.46 -8.19
C PRO A 71 0.69 13.70 -6.79
N ALA A 72 0.80 14.93 -6.29
CA ALA A 72 0.39 15.29 -4.94
C ALA A 72 -1.14 15.29 -4.80
N ASN A 73 -1.65 14.84 -3.64
CA ASN A 73 -3.08 14.76 -3.31
C ASN A 73 -3.89 13.98 -4.36
N GLU A 74 -3.33 12.90 -4.90
CA GLU A 74 -3.94 12.10 -5.94
C GLU A 74 -4.57 10.84 -5.35
N ASP A 75 -5.78 10.51 -5.82
CA ASP A 75 -6.39 9.20 -5.62
C ASP A 75 -6.24 8.35 -6.87
N VAL A 76 -5.55 7.22 -6.73
CA VAL A 76 -5.29 6.27 -7.82
C VAL A 76 -6.09 5.01 -7.58
N LEU A 77 -7.03 4.72 -8.48
CA LEU A 77 -7.79 3.48 -8.46
C LEU A 77 -7.05 2.40 -9.25
N LEU A 78 -6.54 1.40 -8.55
CA LEU A 78 -5.91 0.23 -9.12
C LEU A 78 -6.97 -0.82 -9.42
N ARG A 79 -7.04 -1.26 -10.68
CA ARG A 79 -7.96 -2.33 -11.14
C ARG A 79 -7.46 -3.70 -10.69
N HIS A 80 -7.39 -3.89 -9.38
CA HIS A 80 -7.01 -5.13 -8.71
C HIS A 80 -8.25 -5.95 -8.34
N ARG A 81 -8.12 -7.27 -8.17
CA ARG A 81 -9.24 -8.16 -7.81
C ARG A 81 -9.98 -7.75 -6.53
N TYR A 82 -9.26 -7.14 -5.58
CA TYR A 82 -9.84 -6.66 -4.32
C TYR A 82 -10.36 -5.22 -4.36
N GLY A 83 -10.24 -4.52 -5.49
CA GLY A 83 -10.55 -3.09 -5.61
C GLY A 83 -9.68 -2.24 -4.70
N VAL A 84 -8.58 -1.69 -5.23
CA VAL A 84 -7.59 -0.97 -4.40
C VAL A 84 -7.53 0.49 -4.80
N ARG A 85 -7.74 1.39 -3.84
CA ARG A 85 -7.53 2.82 -4.00
C ARG A 85 -6.33 3.24 -3.18
N VAL A 86 -5.38 3.93 -3.81
CA VAL A 86 -4.18 4.46 -3.20
C VAL A 86 -4.27 5.98 -3.18
N HIS A 87 -3.89 6.59 -2.06
CA HIS A 87 -3.87 8.04 -1.90
C HIS A 87 -2.47 8.54 -1.58
N THR A 88 -2.08 9.63 -2.24
CA THR A 88 -0.80 10.32 -2.03
C THR A 88 -1.00 11.63 -1.28
N ASP A 89 -0.05 11.99 -0.44
CA ASP A 89 -0.10 13.26 0.28
C ASP A 89 0.31 14.46 -0.58
N ASN A 90 0.40 15.63 0.04
CA ASN A 90 0.72 16.90 -0.60
C ASN A 90 2.13 16.99 -1.20
N VAL A 91 3.00 16.02 -0.94
CA VAL A 91 4.34 15.93 -1.53
C VAL A 91 4.51 14.66 -2.38
N GLY A 92 3.42 13.93 -2.62
CA GLY A 92 3.41 12.78 -3.53
C GLY A 92 3.82 11.45 -2.89
N TYR A 93 3.81 11.37 -1.56
CA TYR A 93 4.06 10.11 -0.87
C TYR A 93 2.78 9.36 -0.58
N LEU A 94 2.84 8.05 -0.79
CA LEU A 94 1.77 7.10 -0.52
C LEU A 94 1.48 7.10 0.98
N ARG A 95 0.25 7.51 1.33
CA ARG A 95 -0.15 7.73 2.72
C ARG A 95 -1.33 6.90 3.16
N GLN A 96 -2.17 6.49 2.22
CA GLN A 96 -3.32 5.67 2.53
C GLN A 96 -3.61 4.69 1.40
N MET A 97 -4.10 3.51 1.78
CA MET A 97 -4.62 2.51 0.87
C MET A 97 -5.95 1.99 1.39
N THR A 98 -6.94 1.88 0.51
CA THR A 98 -8.27 1.33 0.79
C THR A 98 -8.48 0.10 -0.08
N VAL A 99 -8.88 -1.01 0.54
CA VAL A 99 -9.08 -2.31 -0.13
C VAL A 99 -10.54 -2.72 0.08
N ALA A 100 -11.33 -2.80 -0.99
CA ALA A 100 -12.79 -2.97 -0.90
C ALA A 100 -13.21 -4.38 -0.47
N GLU A 101 -12.50 -5.41 -0.92
CA GLU A 101 -12.71 -6.81 -0.52
C GLU A 101 -11.52 -7.29 0.33
N GLY A 102 -11.27 -6.57 1.42
CA GLY A 102 -10.03 -6.68 2.20
C GLY A 102 -10.01 -7.78 3.26
N VAL A 103 -10.94 -8.74 3.26
CA VAL A 103 -11.07 -9.74 4.34
C VAL A 103 -9.77 -10.51 4.57
N GLU A 104 -9.16 -11.03 3.50
CA GLU A 104 -7.88 -11.77 3.57
C GLU A 104 -6.75 -10.89 4.11
N ILE A 105 -6.78 -9.59 3.79
CA ILE A 105 -5.82 -8.61 4.30
C ILE A 105 -6.07 -8.35 5.79
N ALA A 106 -7.33 -8.25 6.22
CA ALA A 106 -7.70 -8.08 7.61
C ALA A 106 -7.31 -9.30 8.47
N GLU A 107 -7.44 -10.51 7.92
CA GLU A 107 -6.99 -11.76 8.56
C GLU A 107 -5.47 -11.80 8.71
N ALA A 108 -4.74 -11.52 7.63
CA ALA A 108 -3.28 -11.50 7.65
C ALA A 108 -2.71 -10.46 8.62
N LEU A 109 -3.41 -9.35 8.80
CA LEU A 109 -3.06 -8.30 9.78
C LEU A 109 -3.59 -8.57 11.20
N GLY A 110 -4.23 -9.72 11.44
CA GLY A 110 -4.76 -10.12 12.75
C GLY A 110 -5.92 -9.26 13.27
N ARG A 111 -6.62 -8.53 12.37
CA ARG A 111 -7.77 -7.69 12.72
C ARG A 111 -9.10 -8.39 12.57
N TYR A 112 -9.16 -9.41 11.74
CA TYR A 112 -10.31 -10.26 11.58
C TYR A 112 -9.90 -11.70 11.89
N SER A 113 -10.74 -12.41 12.64
CA SER A 113 -10.61 -13.85 12.83
C SER A 113 -12.01 -14.45 12.66
N PRO A 114 -12.24 -15.28 11.62
CA PRO A 114 -13.55 -15.89 11.40
C PRO A 114 -13.94 -16.88 12.52
N LEU A 115 -12.97 -17.28 13.36
CA LEU A 115 -13.14 -18.22 14.48
C LEU A 115 -13.47 -17.56 15.82
N ARG A 116 -13.43 -16.22 15.91
CA ARG A 116 -13.80 -15.46 17.12
C ARG A 116 -15.21 -14.87 17.07
N ARG A 117 -16.09 -15.44 16.23
CA ARG A 117 -17.52 -15.12 16.20
C ARG A 117 -18.28 -16.03 17.15
#